data_AF-A0A0V7Z983-F1
#
_entry.id   AF-A0A0V7Z983-F1
#
_cell.length_a   1.000
_cell.length_b   1.000
_cell.length_c   1.000
_cell.angle_alpha   90.00
_cell.angle_beta   90.00
_cell.angle_gamma   90.00
#
_symmetry.space_group_name_H-M   'P 1'
#
loop_
_entity.id
_entity.type
_entity.pdbx_description
1 polymer ?
#
loop_
_entity_poly.entity_id
_entity_poly.type
_entity_poly.pdbx_seq_one_letter_code
_entity_poly.pdbx_strand_id
1 'polypeptide(L)'
;MPFTSISEPSVAERRAAERDRRIAIGRAALAEAAPSGQTLVAEAGRRVNGAPPDVDAAAELRAIGQMLYGRRWTTELAEDLGEDPRQIRRWLSGEARVPPRVVAWARDEARKRAREILRLVGEA
;
A
#
# COMPACT_ATOMS: atom_id res chain seq x y z
N MET A 1 -36.11 27.52 -16.39
CA MET A 1 -35.67 26.14 -16.11
C MET A 1 -34.58 25.78 -17.13
N PRO A 2 -33.30 25.61 -16.77
CA PRO A 2 -32.31 25.11 -17.72
C PRO A 2 -32.33 23.58 -17.75
N PHE A 3 -32.38 23.01 -18.96
CA PHE A 3 -32.22 21.58 -19.21
C PHE A 3 -30.72 21.27 -19.17
N THR A 4 -30.27 20.51 -18.16
CA THR A 4 -28.90 20.00 -18.13
C THR A 4 -28.77 18.90 -19.18
N SER A 5 -28.18 19.23 -20.33
CA SER A 5 -27.85 18.26 -21.37
C SER A 5 -26.71 17.37 -20.86
N ILE A 6 -27.03 16.13 -20.48
CA ILE A 6 -26.03 15.10 -20.19
C ILE A 6 -25.59 14.55 -21.55
N SER A 7 -24.51 15.08 -22.11
CA SER A 7 -23.91 14.52 -23.32
C SER A 7 -23.43 13.09 -23.02
N GLU A 8 -23.92 12.12 -23.79
CA GLU A 8 -23.47 10.74 -23.67
C GLU A 8 -21.99 10.63 -24.06
N PRO A 9 -21.19 9.85 -23.30
CA PRO A 9 -19.77 9.70 -23.59
C PRO A 9 -19.57 9.04 -24.95
N SER A 10 -18.62 9.59 -25.70
CA SER A 10 -18.30 9.11 -27.04
C SER A 10 -17.83 7.65 -27.00
N VAL A 11 -17.92 6.95 -28.13
CA VAL A 11 -17.44 5.56 -28.22
C VAL A 11 -15.94 5.46 -27.88
N ALA A 12 -15.16 6.50 -28.17
CA ALA A 12 -13.74 6.59 -27.82
C ALA A 12 -13.54 6.70 -26.30
N GLU A 13 -14.32 7.53 -25.62
CA GLU A 13 -14.29 7.67 -24.15
C GLU A 13 -14.72 6.38 -23.45
N ARG A 14 -15.75 5.70 -23.97
CA ARG A 14 -16.15 4.38 -23.45
C ARG A 14 -15.05 3.34 -23.57
N ARG A 15 -14.33 3.31 -24.70
CA ARG A 15 -13.19 2.39 -24.89
C ARG A 15 -11.99 2.74 -24.02
N ALA A 16 -11.72 4.03 -23.79
CA ALA A 16 -10.67 4.47 -22.88
C ALA A 16 -11.00 4.09 -21.43
N ALA A 17 -12.22 4.36 -20.98
CA ALA A 17 -12.70 3.97 -19.66
C ALA A 17 -12.67 2.45 -19.45
N GLU A 18 -13.00 1.66 -20.47
CA GLU A 18 -12.96 0.20 -20.40
C GLU A 18 -11.53 -0.34 -20.35
N ARG A 19 -10.60 0.26 -21.09
CA ARG A 19 -9.18 -0.08 -20.98
C ARG A 19 -8.63 0.24 -19.60
N ASP A 20 -8.98 1.40 -19.05
CA ASP A 20 -8.55 1.82 -17.71
C ASP A 20 -9.13 0.91 -16.63
N ARG A 21 -10.38 0.44 -16.80
CA ARG A 21 -10.99 -0.61 -15.95
C ARG A 21 -10.23 -1.92 -16.02
N ARG A 22 -9.86 -2.40 -17.22
CA ARG A 22 -9.07 -3.64 -17.36
C ARG A 22 -7.70 -3.52 -16.71
N ILE A 23 -7.05 -2.37 -16.82
CA ILE A 23 -5.78 -2.09 -16.13
C ILE A 23 -5.98 -2.09 -14.62
N ALA A 24 -7.06 -1.46 -14.11
CA ALA A 24 -7.38 -1.45 -12.69
C ALA A 24 -7.71 -2.85 -12.14
N ILE A 25 -8.47 -3.66 -12.87
CA ILE A 25 -8.78 -5.06 -12.51
C ILE A 25 -7.50 -5.91 -12.47
N GLY A 26 -6.64 -5.78 -13.48
CA GLY A 26 -5.35 -6.46 -13.49
C GLY A 26 -4.46 -6.07 -12.30
N ARG A 27 -4.46 -4.78 -11.94
CA ARG A 27 -3.71 -4.25 -10.79
C ARG A 27 -4.29 -4.70 -9.44
N ALA A 28 -5.61 -4.77 -9.31
CA ALA A 28 -6.27 -5.31 -8.12
C ALA A 28 -5.95 -6.80 -7.92
N ALA A 29 -5.94 -7.59 -9.00
CA ALA A 29 -5.54 -9.00 -8.95
C ALA A 29 -4.08 -9.18 -8.52
N LEU A 30 -3.17 -8.31 -8.99
CA LEU A 30 -1.77 -8.27 -8.53
C LEU A 30 -1.65 -7.85 -7.06
N ALA A 31 -2.50 -6.92 -6.58
CA ALA A 31 -2.52 -6.50 -5.18
C ALA A 31 -3.07 -7.59 -4.24
N GLU A 32 -4.01 -8.42 -4.68
CA GLU A 32 -4.45 -9.61 -3.93
C GLU A 32 -3.39 -10.72 -3.91
N ALA A 33 -2.66 -10.88 -5.02
CA ALA A 33 -1.52 -11.80 -5.09
C ALA A 33 -0.26 -11.28 -4.38
N ALA A 34 -0.29 -10.05 -3.84
CA ALA A 34 0.87 -9.46 -3.20
C ALA A 34 1.27 -10.27 -1.95
N PRO A 35 2.57 -10.60 -1.81
CA PRO A 35 3.06 -11.42 -0.71
C PRO A 35 2.69 -10.81 0.65
N SER A 36 2.35 -11.67 1.62
CA SER A 36 2.17 -11.28 3.01
C SER A 36 3.45 -10.65 3.55
N GLY A 37 3.34 -9.77 4.56
CA GLY A 37 4.52 -9.20 5.20
C GLY A 37 5.48 -10.27 5.73
N GLN A 38 4.96 -11.41 6.21
CA GLN A 38 5.78 -12.55 6.61
C GLN A 38 6.57 -13.18 5.45
N THR A 39 5.98 -13.25 4.26
CA THR A 39 6.64 -13.76 3.05
C THR A 39 7.77 -12.85 2.62
N LEU A 40 7.56 -11.53 2.69
CA LEU A 40 8.61 -10.53 2.38
C LEU A 40 9.76 -10.57 3.38
N VAL A 41 9.46 -10.74 4.68
CA VAL A 41 10.49 -10.92 5.72
C VAL A 41 11.30 -12.19 5.48
N ALA A 42 10.65 -13.31 5.13
CA ALA A 42 11.34 -14.55 4.80
C ALA A 42 12.24 -14.42 3.56
N GLU A 43 11.82 -13.64 2.55
CA GLU A 43 12.64 -13.31 1.39
C GLU A 43 13.82 -12.40 1.73
N ALA A 44 13.61 -11.39 2.57
CA ALA A 44 14.66 -10.48 3.02
C ALA A 44 15.72 -11.22 3.84
N GLY A 45 15.32 -12.14 4.73
CA GLY A 45 16.22 -12.95 5.53
C GLY A 45 17.11 -13.91 4.72
N ARG A 46 16.74 -14.23 3.47
CA ARG A 46 17.60 -15.01 2.55
C ARG A 46 18.71 -14.18 1.91
N ARG A 47 18.68 -12.85 2.00
CA ARG A 47 19.70 -11.98 1.42
C ARG A 47 20.78 -11.65 2.44
N VAL A 48 22.04 -11.75 2.01
CA VAL A 48 23.24 -11.60 2.86
C VAL A 48 23.45 -10.18 3.41
N ASN A 49 22.71 -9.19 2.91
CA ASN A 49 22.68 -7.84 3.47
C ASN A 49 21.21 -7.41 3.52
N GLY A 50 20.70 -6.98 4.67
CA GLY A 50 19.30 -6.59 4.94
C GLY A 50 18.76 -5.37 4.16
N ALA A 51 19.19 -5.22 2.91
CA ALA A 51 18.61 -4.32 1.93
C ALA A 51 17.12 -4.67 1.77
N PRO A 52 16.24 -3.66 1.71
CA PRO A 52 14.83 -3.89 1.43
C PRO A 52 14.68 -4.80 0.20
N PRO A 53 13.70 -5.72 0.19
CA PRO A 53 13.36 -6.40 -1.04
C PRO A 53 13.04 -5.33 -2.10
N ASP A 54 13.28 -5.62 -3.38
CA ASP A 54 12.93 -4.70 -4.46
C ASP A 54 11.41 -4.81 -4.68
N VAL A 55 10.67 -4.40 -3.65
CA VAL A 55 9.20 -4.47 -3.56
C VAL A 55 8.63 -3.15 -4.01
N ASP A 56 7.50 -3.24 -4.70
CA ASP A 56 6.66 -2.08 -4.94
C ASP A 56 6.32 -1.38 -3.62
N ALA A 57 6.35 -0.05 -3.63
CA ALA A 57 6.14 0.78 -2.44
C ALA A 57 4.80 0.49 -1.74
N ALA A 58 3.77 0.09 -2.49
CA ALA A 58 2.47 -0.26 -1.91
C ALA A 58 2.51 -1.63 -1.21
N ALA A 59 3.26 -2.59 -1.76
CA ALA A 59 3.46 -3.90 -1.13
C ALA A 59 4.28 -3.76 0.16
N GLU A 60 5.33 -2.94 0.16
CA GLU A 60 6.10 -2.63 1.36
C GLU A 60 5.25 -1.94 2.44
N LEU A 61 4.48 -0.91 2.05
CA LEU A 61 3.59 -0.20 2.97
C LEU A 61 2.54 -1.14 3.58
N ARG A 62 1.97 -2.05 2.78
CA ARG A 62 1.03 -3.08 3.23
C ARG A 62 1.66 -4.00 4.27
N ALA A 63 2.86 -4.50 4.00
CA ALA A 63 3.57 -5.41 4.89
C ALA A 63 3.89 -4.75 6.24
N ILE A 64 4.45 -3.54 6.21
CA ILE A 64 4.77 -2.77 7.41
C ILE A 64 3.49 -2.49 8.20
N GLY A 65 2.43 -2.01 7.55
CA GLY A 65 1.15 -1.73 8.23
C GLY A 65 0.59 -2.97 8.92
N GLN A 66 0.56 -4.11 8.24
CA GLN A 66 0.09 -5.37 8.83
C GLN A 66 0.91 -5.79 10.05
N MET A 67 2.23 -5.60 10.02
CA MET A 67 3.11 -5.93 11.14
C MET A 67 2.94 -4.97 12.32
N LEU A 68 2.69 -3.68 12.07
CA LEU A 68 2.52 -2.67 13.11
C LEU A 68 1.17 -2.74 13.83
N TYR A 69 0.10 -3.00 13.08
CA TYR A 69 -1.28 -2.81 13.55
C TYR A 69 -2.18 -4.04 13.40
N GLY A 70 -1.69 -5.13 12.79
CA GLY A 70 -2.44 -6.36 12.60
C GLY A 70 -3.65 -6.19 11.67
N ARG A 71 -4.82 -6.70 12.09
CA ARG A 71 -6.01 -6.83 11.22
C ARG A 71 -6.59 -5.49 10.77
N ARG A 72 -6.52 -4.44 11.59
CA ARG A 72 -7.12 -3.12 11.31
C ARG A 72 -6.12 -2.12 10.73
N TRP A 73 -5.00 -2.60 10.19
CA TRP A 73 -3.86 -1.77 9.83
C TRP A 73 -4.14 -0.60 8.90
N THR A 74 -5.07 -0.71 7.94
CA THR A 74 -5.34 0.41 7.02
C THR A 74 -5.89 1.63 7.75
N THR A 75 -6.73 1.44 8.77
CA THR A 75 -7.31 2.55 9.54
C THR A 75 -6.28 3.17 10.46
N GLU A 76 -5.60 2.35 11.26
CA GLU A 76 -4.60 2.82 12.24
C GLU A 76 -3.41 3.51 11.53
N LEU A 77 -2.95 2.94 10.40
CA LEU A 77 -1.90 3.55 9.59
C LEU A 77 -2.32 4.91 9.00
N ALA A 78 -3.59 5.04 8.60
CA ALA A 78 -4.10 6.29 8.06
C ALA A 78 -4.15 7.38 9.13
N GLU A 79 -4.59 7.03 10.34
CA GLU A 79 -4.62 7.93 11.50
C GLU A 79 -3.21 8.43 11.85
N ASP A 80 -2.22 7.53 11.94
CA ASP A 80 -0.84 7.91 12.27
C ASP A 80 -0.15 8.73 11.17
N LEU A 81 -0.52 8.52 9.90
CA LEU A 81 -0.04 9.33 8.77
C LEU A 81 -0.77 10.67 8.62
N GLY A 82 -1.92 10.85 9.27
CA GLY A 82 -2.81 11.98 9.03
C GLY A 82 -3.46 11.97 7.63
N GLU A 83 -3.67 10.78 7.06
CA GLU A 83 -4.24 10.56 5.73
C GLU A 83 -5.61 9.88 5.83
N ASP A 84 -6.40 9.88 4.75
CA ASP A 84 -7.68 9.19 4.71
C ASP A 84 -7.50 7.67 4.45
N PRO A 85 -8.20 6.75 5.15
CA PRO A 85 -8.12 5.30 4.89
C PRO A 85 -8.43 4.90 3.43
N ARG A 86 -9.26 5.68 2.72
CA ARG A 86 -9.49 5.55 1.27
C ARG A 86 -8.24 5.89 0.48
N GLN A 87 -7.48 6.90 0.88
CA GLN A 87 -6.23 7.25 0.22
C GLN A 87 -5.20 6.13 0.34
N ILE A 88 -5.10 5.49 1.51
CA ILE A 88 -4.29 4.28 1.68
C ILE A 88 -4.74 3.20 0.69
N ARG A 89 -6.05 2.90 0.61
CA ARG A 89 -6.58 1.91 -0.34
C ARG A 89 -6.29 2.24 -1.80
N ARG A 90 -6.36 3.51 -2.20
CA ARG A 90 -6.01 3.97 -3.56
C ARG A 90 -4.54 3.74 -3.89
N TRP A 91 -3.66 3.87 -2.91
CA TRP A 91 -2.25 3.50 -3.09
C TRP A 91 -2.08 2.00 -3.30
N LEU A 92 -2.77 1.19 -2.50
CA LEU A 92 -2.70 -0.27 -2.57
C LEU A 92 -3.31 -0.85 -3.86
N SER A 93 -4.34 -0.21 -4.42
CA SER A 93 -4.91 -0.59 -5.71
C SER A 93 -4.10 -0.07 -6.91
N GLY A 94 -3.09 0.78 -6.66
CA GLY A 94 -2.31 1.43 -7.72
C GLY A 94 -3.07 2.52 -8.47
N GLU A 95 -4.22 2.98 -7.94
CA GLU A 95 -4.95 4.16 -8.42
C GLU A 95 -4.18 5.46 -8.13
N ALA A 96 -3.32 5.46 -7.13
CA ALA A 96 -2.41 6.54 -6.81
C ALA A 96 -1.03 5.99 -6.46
N ARG A 97 0.02 6.77 -6.74
CA ARG A 97 1.38 6.41 -6.32
C ARG A 97 1.57 6.69 -4.84
N VAL A 98 2.20 5.77 -4.11
CA VAL A 98 2.62 6.00 -2.72
C VAL A 98 3.69 7.11 -2.71
N PRO A 99 3.50 8.21 -1.97
CA PRO A 99 4.53 9.23 -1.81
C PRO A 99 5.78 8.65 -1.11
N PRO A 100 7.01 8.97 -1.55
CA PRO A 100 8.22 8.46 -0.91
C PRO A 100 8.31 8.76 0.59
N ARG A 101 7.77 9.92 1.03
CA ARG A 101 7.70 10.30 2.45
C ARG A 101 6.92 9.31 3.31
N VAL A 102 5.87 8.68 2.76
CA VAL A 102 5.01 7.73 3.47
C VAL A 102 5.76 6.43 3.71
N VAL A 103 6.50 5.95 2.70
CA VAL A 103 7.34 4.76 2.86
C VAL A 103 8.47 5.01 3.86
N ALA A 104 9.13 6.17 3.78
CA ALA A 104 10.18 6.55 4.73
C ALA A 104 9.66 6.58 6.17
N TRP A 105 8.51 7.23 6.39
CA TRP A 105 7.84 7.26 7.69
C TRP A 105 7.51 5.85 8.19
N ALA A 106 6.93 5.00 7.33
CA ALA A 106 6.54 3.63 7.71
C ALA A 106 7.77 2.80 8.13
N ARG A 107 8.88 2.94 7.41
CA ARG A 107 10.16 2.29 7.76
C ARG A 107 10.67 2.77 9.12
N ASP A 108 10.60 4.06 9.40
CA ASP A 108 11.10 4.63 10.65
C ASP A 108 10.25 4.20 11.84
N GLU A 109 8.92 4.18 11.71
CA GLU A 109 8.03 3.70 12.75
C GLU A 109 8.21 2.19 12.99
N ALA A 110 8.40 1.40 11.92
CA ALA A 110 8.73 -0.03 12.03
C ALA A 110 10.03 -0.27 12.80
N ARG A 111 11.09 0.48 12.50
CA ARG A 111 12.38 0.39 13.23
C ARG A 111 12.22 0.78 14.69
N LYS A 112 11.44 1.82 14.99
CA LYS A 112 11.15 2.24 16.36
C LYS A 112 10.43 1.13 17.12
N ARG A 113 9.37 0.56 16.55
CA ARG A 113 8.62 -0.54 17.17
C ARG A 113 9.48 -1.79 17.35
N ALA A 114 10.32 -2.13 16.38
CA ALA A 114 11.26 -3.25 16.51
C ALA A 114 12.24 -3.05 17.68
N ARG A 115 12.80 -1.85 17.85
CA ARG A 115 13.66 -1.53 19.01
C ARG A 115 12.92 -1.60 20.33
N GLU A 116 11.66 -1.16 20.39
CA GLU A 116 10.82 -1.29 21.58
C GLU A 116 10.58 -2.75 21.95
N ILE A 117 10.25 -3.59 20.96
CA ILE A 117 10.07 -5.03 21.14
C ILE A 117 11.37 -5.70 21.59
N LEU A 118 12.51 -5.42 20.93
CA LEU A 118 13.82 -6.00 21.30
C LEU A 118 14.21 -5.67 22.74
N ARG A 119 13.98 -4.42 23.18
CA ARG A 119 14.19 -4.03 24.57
C ARG A 119 13.27 -4.77 25.54
N LEU A 120 12.02 -5.02 25.15
CA LEU A 120 11.06 -5.74 25.98
C LEU A 120 11.43 -7.22 26.13
N VAL A 121 11.96 -7.86 25.08
CA VAL A 121 12.34 -9.28 25.11
C VAL A 121 13.77 -9.53 25.63
N GLY A 122 14.55 -8.47 25.89
CA GLY A 122 15.88 -8.55 26.48
C GLY A 122 17.03 -8.78 25.49
N GLU A 123 16.84 -8.48 24.20
CA GLU A 123 17.85 -8.65 23.13
C GLU A 123 18.51 -7.30 22.72
N ALA A 124 18.81 -6.44 23.69
CA ALA A 124 19.30 -5.08 23.44
C ALA A 124 20.79 -4.99 23.06
#